data_AF-A0A398B175-F1
#
_entry.id   AF-A0A398B175-F1
#
_cell.length_a   1.000
_cell.length_b   1.000
_cell.length_c   1.000
_cell.angle_alpha   90.00
_cell.angle_beta   90.00
_cell.angle_gamma   90.00
#
_symmetry.space_group_name_H-M   'P 1'
#
loop_
_entity.id
_entity.type
_entity.pdbx_description
1 polymer ?
#
loop_
_entity_poly.entity_id
_entity_poly.type
_entity_poly.pdbx_seq_one_letter_code
_entity_poly.pdbx_strand_id
1 'polypeptide(L)'
;MNNRKIFYIVWAFLIGCILFGGFLGIYTIGKATGEYSYELAIPVIGGTVIGSLFIMLFSRWKKKRNGNVPQIDERTYIMLQRYFMIVLYVVLVGSGAALIILYSIGVRTIETGILIVCMMGLYMSIIFGAFVAKRL
;
A
#
# COMPACT_ATOMS: atom_id res chain seq x y z
N MET A 1 25.85 -2.35 -1.86
CA MET A 1 24.97 -3.07 -2.81
C MET A 1 24.68 -2.13 -3.98
N ASN A 2 24.88 -2.54 -5.24
CA ASN A 2 24.77 -1.64 -6.40
C ASN A 2 23.32 -1.09 -6.52
N ASN A 3 23.13 0.23 -6.58
CA ASN A 3 21.80 0.88 -6.54
C ASN A 3 20.80 0.32 -7.58
N ARG A 4 21.29 -0.18 -8.72
CA ARG A 4 20.45 -0.83 -9.73
C ARG A 4 19.85 -2.15 -9.25
N LYS A 5 20.59 -2.96 -8.48
CA LYS A 5 20.10 -4.24 -7.95
C LYS A 5 18.97 -4.03 -6.94
N ILE A 6 19.12 -3.04 -6.05
CA ILE A 6 18.09 -2.65 -5.07
C ILE A 6 16.81 -2.24 -5.81
N PHE A 7 16.95 -1.43 -6.86
CA PHE A 7 15.81 -0.98 -7.66
C PHE A 7 15.01 -2.14 -8.27
N TYR A 8 15.68 -3.13 -8.87
CA TYR A 8 14.99 -4.30 -9.43
C TYR A 8 14.32 -5.16 -8.35
N ILE A 9 14.95 -5.32 -7.19
CA ILE A 9 14.39 -6.09 -6.06
C ILE A 9 13.11 -5.42 -5.55
N VAL A 10 13.14 -4.10 -5.35
CA VAL A 10 11.96 -3.34 -4.89
C VAL A 10 10.83 -3.41 -5.92
N TRP A 11 11.15 -3.32 -7.21
CA TRP A 11 10.15 -3.46 -8.28
C TRP A 11 9.54 -4.86 -8.34
N ALA A 12 10.36 -5.91 -8.25
CA ALA A 12 9.88 -7.28 -8.20
C ALA A 12 8.98 -7.52 -6.98
N PHE A 13 9.36 -6.98 -5.82
CA PHE A 13 8.56 -7.05 -4.61
C PHE A 13 7.21 -6.35 -4.76
N LEU A 14 7.18 -5.12 -5.28
CA LEU A 14 5.94 -4.37 -5.51
C LEU A 14 5.00 -5.09 -6.49
N ILE A 15 5.53 -5.58 -7.61
CA ILE A 15 4.75 -6.35 -8.59
C ILE A 15 4.21 -7.63 -7.94
N GLY A 16 5.03 -8.32 -7.15
CA GLY A 16 4.63 -9.50 -6.40
C GLY A 16 3.47 -9.22 -5.44
N CYS A 17 3.54 -8.14 -4.66
CA CYS A 17 2.46 -7.73 -3.76
C CYS A 17 1.16 -7.40 -4.50
N ILE A 18 1.23 -6.68 -5.63
CA ILE A 18 0.06 -6.31 -6.42
C ILE A 18 -0.61 -7.57 -7.00
N LEU A 19 0.17 -8.45 -7.61
CA LEU A 19 -0.36 -9.69 -8.17
C LEU A 19 -0.93 -10.59 -7.07
N PHE A 20 -0.20 -10.80 -5.97
CA PHE A 20 -0.65 -11.63 -4.87
C PHE A 20 -1.96 -11.11 -4.26
N GLY A 21 -2.06 -9.80 -4.02
CA GLY A 21 -3.29 -9.17 -3.55
C GLY A 21 -4.45 -9.27 -4.55
N GLY A 22 -4.18 -9.04 -5.84
CA GLY A 22 -5.19 -9.16 -6.89
C GLY A 22 -5.72 -10.58 -7.05
N PHE A 23 -4.84 -11.59 -7.04
CA PHE A 23 -5.23 -13.00 -7.11
C PHE A 23 -5.94 -13.48 -5.85
N LEU A 24 -5.54 -13.01 -4.66
CA LEU A 24 -6.30 -13.25 -3.43
C LEU A 24 -7.72 -12.68 -3.52
N GLY A 25 -7.88 -11.48 -4.09
CA GLY A 25 -9.19 -10.89 -4.36
C GLY A 25 -10.05 -11.80 -5.25
N ILE A 26 -9.52 -12.24 -6.38
CA ILE A 26 -10.20 -13.17 -7.30
C ILE A 26 -10.57 -14.48 -6.60
N TYR A 27 -9.66 -15.04 -5.81
CA TYR A 27 -9.91 -16.27 -5.05
C TYR A 27 -11.05 -16.10 -4.04
N THR A 28 -11.10 -14.99 -3.32
CA THR A 28 -12.19 -14.72 -2.36
C THR A 28 -13.54 -14.53 -3.05
N ILE A 29 -13.56 -13.87 -4.21
CA ILE A 29 -14.78 -13.70 -5.01
C ILE A 29 -15.25 -15.05 -5.55
N GLY A 30 -14.35 -15.84 -6.15
CA GLY A 30 -14.69 -17.16 -6.70
C GLY A 30 -15.14 -18.16 -5.64
N LYS A 31 -14.62 -18.07 -4.41
CA LYS A 31 -15.12 -18.84 -3.27
C LYS A 31 -16.55 -18.45 -2.86
N ALA A 32 -16.93 -17.18 -3.03
CA ALA A 32 -18.26 -16.69 -2.69
C ALA A 32 -19.30 -16.97 -3.78
N THR A 33 -18.92 -16.91 -5.05
CA THR A 33 -19.82 -17.12 -6.20
C THR A 33 -19.85 -18.56 -6.71
N GLY A 34 -18.88 -19.40 -6.33
CA GLY A 34 -18.76 -20.78 -6.81
C GLY A 34 -18.13 -20.92 -8.20
N GLU A 35 -17.87 -19.81 -8.88
CA GLU A 35 -17.25 -19.77 -10.20
C GLU A 35 -15.92 -18.99 -10.15
N TYR A 36 -14.83 -19.65 -10.57
CA TYR A 36 -13.53 -18.99 -10.73
C TYR A 36 -13.44 -18.37 -12.12
N SER A 37 -13.95 -17.14 -12.26
CA SER A 37 -13.87 -16.39 -13.51
C SER A 37 -12.43 -15.92 -13.76
N TYR A 38 -11.68 -16.68 -14.57
CA TYR A 38 -10.34 -16.33 -15.02
C TYR A 38 -10.27 -15.01 -15.79
N GLU A 39 -11.41 -14.51 -16.29
CA GLU A 39 -11.52 -13.20 -16.92
C GLU A 39 -11.07 -12.06 -16.00
N LEU A 40 -11.22 -12.21 -14.68
CA LEU A 40 -10.76 -11.21 -13.70
C LEU A 40 -9.23 -11.19 -13.54
N ALA A 41 -8.52 -12.24 -13.98
CA ALA A 41 -7.05 -12.25 -13.95
C ALA A 41 -6.44 -11.32 -15.01
N ILE A 42 -7.12 -11.14 -16.15
CA ILE A 42 -6.70 -10.28 -17.25
C ILE A 42 -6.55 -8.81 -16.80
N PRO A 43 -7.53 -8.16 -16.15
CA PRO A 43 -7.37 -6.79 -15.69
C PRO A 43 -6.35 -6.67 -14.55
N VAL A 44 -6.17 -7.68 -13.71
CA VAL A 44 -5.13 -7.67 -12.66
C VAL A 44 -3.73 -7.66 -13.28
N ILE A 45 -3.45 -8.57 -14.21
CA ILE A 45 -2.16 -8.65 -14.90
C ILE A 45 -1.96 -7.40 -15.77
N GLY A 46 -2.96 -7.07 -16.60
CA GLY A 46 -2.92 -5.93 -17.51
C GLY A 46 -2.72 -4.60 -16.78
N GLY A 47 -3.47 -4.38 -15.70
CA GLY A 47 -3.33 -3.18 -14.86
C GLY A 47 -1.94 -3.08 -14.21
N THR A 48 -1.38 -4.19 -13.75
CA THR A 48 -0.03 -4.22 -13.16
C THR A 48 1.05 -3.89 -14.19
N VAL A 49 0.95 -4.46 -15.39
CA VAL A 49 1.89 -4.20 -16.50
C VAL A 49 1.79 -2.76 -16.99
N ILE A 50 0.58 -2.26 -17.24
CA ILE A 50 0.35 -0.89 -17.72
C ILE A 50 0.79 0.13 -16.66
N GLY A 51 0.43 -0.09 -15.39
CA GLY A 51 0.80 0.79 -14.28
C GLY A 51 2.32 0.88 -14.08
N SER A 52 3.02 -0.26 -14.15
CA SER A 52 4.47 -0.29 -14.03
C SER A 52 5.18 0.44 -15.19
N LEU A 53 4.73 0.21 -16.43
CA LEU A 53 5.21 0.92 -17.62
C LEU A 53 4.99 2.43 -17.52
N PHE A 54 3.81 2.85 -17.07
CA PHE A 54 3.46 4.26 -16.93
C PHE A 54 4.39 4.98 -15.95
N ILE A 55 4.65 4.41 -14.78
CA ILE A 55 5.56 4.96 -13.78
C ILE A 55 6.99 5.07 -14.33
N MET A 56 7.45 4.06 -15.06
CA MET A 56 8.79 4.03 -15.62
C MET A 56 8.98 5.10 -16.72
N LEU A 57 7.99 5.28 -17.58
CA LEU A 57 7.97 6.35 -18.60
C LEU A 57 7.91 7.73 -17.96
N PHE A 58 7.04 7.91 -16.96
CA PHE A 58 6.90 9.18 -16.24
C PHE A 58 8.19 9.58 -15.53
N SER A 59 8.89 8.63 -14.90
CA SER A 59 10.19 8.85 -14.27
C SER A 59 11.25 9.31 -15.28
N ARG A 60 11.33 8.65 -16.45
CA ARG A 60 12.24 9.06 -17.53
C ARG A 60 11.92 10.46 -18.05
N TRP A 61 10.63 10.77 -18.22
CA TRP A 61 10.21 12.08 -18.71
C TRP A 61 10.53 13.20 -17.71
N LYS A 62 10.30 12.97 -16.42
CA LYS A 62 10.66 13.91 -15.34
C LYS A 62 12.18 14.12 -15.27
N LYS A 63 12.97 13.05 -15.39
CA LYS A 63 14.43 13.13 -15.42
C LYS A 63 14.94 13.93 -16.62
N LYS A 64 14.27 13.83 -17.78
CA LYS A 64 14.58 14.61 -18.98
C LYS A 64 14.30 16.11 -18.80
N ARG A 65 13.22 16.49 -18.09
CA ARG A 65 12.85 17.90 -17.89
C ARG A 65 13.60 18.60 -16.75
N ASN A 66 13.83 17.91 -15.63
CA ASN A 66 14.35 18.57 -14.42
C ASN A 66 15.82 18.28 -14.12
N GLY A 67 16.51 17.45 -14.91
CA GLY A 67 17.92 17.09 -14.65
C GLY A 67 18.10 16.09 -13.49
N ASN A 68 19.32 15.96 -12.98
CA ASN A 68 19.69 15.01 -11.91
C ASN A 68 19.61 15.63 -10.51
N VAL A 69 18.54 16.36 -10.22
CA VAL A 69 18.29 16.92 -8.88
C VAL A 69 17.84 15.77 -7.97
N PRO A 70 18.40 15.61 -6.77
CA PRO A 70 17.91 14.63 -5.80
C PRO A 70 16.41 14.86 -5.56
N GLN A 71 15.63 13.78 -5.59
CA GLN A 71 14.17 13.86 -5.47
C GLN A 71 13.68 14.15 -4.04
N ILE A 72 14.53 13.94 -3.05
CA ILE A 72 14.21 13.98 -1.63
C ILE A 72 15.44 14.51 -0.91
N ASP A 73 15.27 15.59 -0.16
CA ASP A 73 16.30 16.12 0.73
C ASP A 73 16.31 15.33 2.05
N GLU A 74 17.45 15.32 2.73
CA GLU A 74 17.62 14.64 4.04
C GLU A 74 16.56 15.08 5.07
N ARG A 75 16.13 16.35 5.01
CA ARG A 75 15.08 16.89 5.89
C ARG A 75 13.73 16.21 5.66
N THR A 76 13.35 15.99 4.41
CA THR A 76 12.10 15.29 4.06
C THR A 76 12.14 13.85 4.56
N TYR A 77 13.30 13.18 4.52
CA TYR A 77 13.45 11.83 5.04
C TYR A 77 13.20 11.76 6.56
N ILE A 78 13.80 12.68 7.33
CA ILE A 78 13.61 12.76 8.78
C ILE A 78 12.15 13.03 9.14
N MET A 79 11.47 13.93 8.40
CA MET A 79 10.05 14.21 8.64
C MET A 79 9.15 13.02 8.32
N LEU A 80 9.40 12.32 7.22
CA LEU A 80 8.66 11.12 6.86
C LEU A 80 8.85 10.01 7.91
N GLN A 81 10.08 9.82 8.39
CA GLN A 81 10.40 8.85 9.44
C GLN A 81 9.66 9.18 10.75
N ARG A 82 9.66 10.46 11.17
CA ARG A 82 8.96 10.89 12.38
C ARG A 82 7.44 10.72 12.24
N TYR A 83 6.89 11.07 11.08
CA TYR A 83 5.48 10.85 10.76
C TYR A 83 5.10 9.36 10.87
N PHE A 84 5.85 8.47 10.21
CA PHE A 84 5.56 7.03 10.27
C PHE A 84 5.72 6.46 11.67
N MET A 85 6.69 6.93 12.47
CA MET A 85 6.79 6.53 13.87
C MET A 85 5.54 6.92 14.66
N ILE A 86 5.09 8.17 14.56
CA ILE A 86 3.90 8.66 15.26
C ILE A 86 2.66 7.86 14.85
N VAL A 87 2.45 7.71 13.53
CA VAL A 87 1.34 6.94 12.98
C VAL A 87 1.37 5.50 13.49
N LEU A 88 2.54 4.85 13.48
CA LEU A 88 2.67 3.48 13.97
C LEU A 88 2.27 3.38 15.44
N TYR A 89 2.73 4.30 16.30
CA TYR A 89 2.31 4.33 17.70
C TYR A 89 0.80 4.52 17.86
N VAL A 90 0.21 5.47 17.12
CA VAL A 90 -1.24 5.74 17.17
C VAL A 90 -2.03 4.51 16.71
N VAL A 91 -1.62 3.86 15.62
CA VAL A 91 -2.31 2.68 15.10
C VAL A 91 -2.17 1.51 16.06
N LEU A 92 -0.98 1.26 16.62
CA LEU A 92 -0.75 0.13 17.52
C LEU A 92 -1.52 0.29 18.83
N VAL A 93 -1.43 1.48 19.45
CA VAL A 93 -2.12 1.77 20.71
C VAL A 93 -3.63 1.87 20.47
N GLY A 94 -4.07 2.54 19.40
CA GLY A 94 -5.48 2.70 19.06
C GLY A 94 -6.16 1.38 18.73
N SER A 95 -5.54 0.54 17.89
CA SER A 95 -6.08 -0.79 17.57
C SER A 95 -6.07 -1.72 18.79
N GLY A 96 -5.01 -1.70 19.61
CA GLY A 96 -4.95 -2.46 20.86
C GLY A 96 -6.06 -2.06 21.84
N ALA A 97 -6.25 -0.76 22.06
CA ALA A 97 -7.31 -0.25 22.92
C ALA A 97 -8.71 -0.61 22.39
N ALA A 98 -8.94 -0.46 21.08
CA ALA A 98 -10.20 -0.83 20.46
C ALA A 98 -10.53 -2.32 20.65
N LEU A 99 -9.54 -3.20 20.50
CA LEU A 99 -9.70 -4.64 20.73
C LEU A 99 -10.03 -4.97 22.19
N ILE A 100 -9.39 -4.31 23.16
CA ILE A 100 -9.67 -4.51 24.59
C ILE A 100 -11.10 -4.08 24.92
N ILE A 101 -11.56 -2.95 24.38
CA ILE A 101 -12.92 -2.45 24.58
C ILE A 101 -13.94 -3.42 23.97
N LEU A 102 -13.72 -3.86 22.71
CA LEU A 102 -14.58 -4.84 22.03
C LEU A 102 -14.69 -6.15 22.85
N TYR A 103 -13.56 -6.64 23.34
CA TYR A 103 -13.53 -7.83 24.19
C TYR A 103 -14.31 -7.62 25.50
N SER A 104 -14.17 -6.44 26.12
CA SER A 104 -14.86 -6.09 27.37
C SER A 104 -16.38 -5.98 27.21
N ILE A 105 -16.87 -5.58 26.03
CA ILE A 105 -18.30 -5.52 25.68
C ILE A 105 -18.84 -6.92 25.31
N GLY A 106 -17.98 -7.95 25.30
CA GLY A 106 -18.36 -9.34 25.02
C GLY A 106 -18.37 -9.71 23.54
N VAL A 107 -17.82 -8.85 22.67
CA VAL A 107 -17.69 -9.16 21.24
C VAL A 107 -16.54 -10.15 21.05
N ARG A 108 -16.89 -11.40 20.70
CA ARG A 108 -15.91 -12.48 20.51
C ARG A 108 -15.45 -12.66 19.07
N THR A 109 -16.23 -12.16 18.11
CA THR A 109 -15.97 -12.30 16.68
C THR A 109 -16.15 -10.95 16.00
N ILE A 110 -15.22 -10.61 15.11
CA ILE A 110 -15.29 -9.41 14.29
C ILE A 110 -15.64 -9.85 12.88
N GLU A 111 -16.69 -9.25 12.31
CA GLU A 111 -17.05 -9.48 10.93
C GLU A 111 -15.96 -8.93 10.00
N THR A 112 -15.52 -9.75 9.05
CA THR A 112 -14.42 -9.41 8.13
C THR A 112 -14.72 -8.18 7.30
N GLY A 113 -15.99 -7.94 6.94
CA GLY A 113 -16.42 -6.75 6.20
C GLY A 113 -16.11 -5.45 6.96
N ILE A 114 -16.42 -5.40 8.25
CA ILE A 114 -16.15 -4.22 9.10
C ILE A 114 -14.63 -4.00 9.22
N LEU A 115 -13.88 -5.09 9.38
CA LEU A 115 -12.42 -5.02 9.46
C LEU A 115 -11.79 -4.43 8.18
N ILE A 116 -12.28 -4.84 7.00
CA ILE A 116 -11.81 -4.33 5.71
C ILE A 116 -12.07 -2.83 5.59
N VAL A 117 -13.27 -2.37 5.95
CA VAL A 117 -13.63 -0.94 5.89
C VAL A 117 -12.74 -0.11 6.83
N CYS A 118 -12.52 -0.58 8.06
CA CYS A 118 -11.62 0.09 9.01
C CYS A 118 -10.18 0.16 8.48
N MET A 119 -9.66 -0.93 7.93
CA MET A 119 -8.32 -0.97 7.36
C MET A 119 -8.17 -0.06 6.14
N MET A 120 -9.19 0.01 5.28
CA MET A 120 -9.19 0.90 4.12
C MET A 120 -9.12 2.38 4.54
N GLY A 121 -9.93 2.79 5.53
CA GLY A 121 -9.88 4.13 6.10
C GLY A 121 -8.53 4.45 6.75
N LEU A 122 -7.96 3.49 7.48
CA LEU A 122 -6.61 3.61 8.04
C LEU A 122 -5.56 3.81 6.94
N TYR A 123 -5.52 2.97 5.91
CA TYR A 123 -4.53 3.13 4.84
C TYR A 123 -4.67 4.45 4.10
N MET A 124 -5.90 4.89 3.81
CA MET A 124 -6.15 6.19 3.18
C MET A 124 -5.64 7.36 4.03
N SER A 125 -5.89 7.34 5.34
CA SER A 125 -5.39 8.39 6.24
C SER A 125 -3.86 8.40 6.33
N ILE A 126 -3.22 7.22 6.37
CA ILE A 126 -1.76 7.09 6.39
C ILE A 126 -1.14 7.65 5.09
N ILE A 127 -1.70 7.29 3.93
CA ILE A 127 -1.22 7.77 2.63
C ILE A 127 -1.38 9.28 2.52
N PHE A 128 -2.54 9.81 2.92
CA PHE A 128 -2.80 11.24 2.85
C PHE A 128 -1.85 12.03 3.76
N GLY A 129 -1.70 11.60 5.02
CA GLY A 129 -0.76 12.25 5.93
C GLY A 129 0.70 12.12 5.50
N ALA A 130 1.09 11.02 4.83
CA ALA A 130 2.43 10.88 4.26
C ALA A 130 2.66 11.88 3.12
N PHE A 131 1.65 12.15 2.31
CA PHE A 131 1.73 13.14 1.23
C PHE A 131 1.87 14.57 1.79
N VAL A 132 1.16 14.87 2.88
CA VAL A 132 1.28 16.14 3.60
C VAL A 132 2.69 16.26 4.22
N ALA A 133 3.14 15.24 4.95
CA ALA A 133 4.46 15.23 5.60
C ALA A 133 5.63 15.34 4.62
N LYS A 134 5.44 14.92 3.36
CA LYS A 134 6.44 15.08 2.30
C LYS A 134 6.55 16.52 1.78
N ARG A 135 5.50 17.34 1.93
CA ARG A 135 5.45 18.73 1.42
C ARG A 135 5.82 19.78 2.47
N LEU A 136 5.76 19.45 3.76
CA LEU A 136 6.32 20.28 4.84
C LEU A 136 7.84 20.21 4.81
#